data_AF-A0A6P7XE03-F1
#
_entry.id   AF-A0A6P7XE03-F1
#
_cell.length_a   1.000
_cell.length_b   1.000
_cell.length_c   1.000
_cell.angle_alpha   90.00
_cell.angle_beta   90.00
_cell.angle_gamma   90.00
#
_symmetry.space_group_name_H-M   'P 1'
#
loop_
_entity.id
_entity.type
_entity.pdbx_description
1 polymer ?
#
loop_
_entity_poly.entity_id
_entity_poly.type
_entity_poly.pdbx_seq_one_letter_code
_entity_poly.pdbx_strand_id
1 'polypeptide(L)'
;MSNTSQKHRDFVCEPMGDKPVTTLAGIGEVLGTKLEELGFDKAYVLLGQFLILKKDDDDLFKEWLKDCCGANSRQAELCSTCLKEWCSSFL
;
A
#
# COMPACT_ATOMS: atom_id res chain seq x y z
N MET A 1 -15.37 -15.61 1.47
CA MET A 1 -14.90 -15.04 0.20
C MET A 1 -14.62 -13.56 0.43
N SER A 2 -13.36 -13.15 0.49
CA SER A 2 -13.02 -11.73 0.59
C SER A 2 -13.35 -11.06 -0.75
N ASN A 3 -14.27 -10.11 -0.75
CA ASN A 3 -14.65 -9.38 -1.96
C ASN A 3 -13.63 -8.25 -2.18
N THR A 4 -12.37 -8.62 -2.42
CA THR A 4 -11.27 -7.68 -2.67
C THR A 4 -11.52 -6.93 -3.98
N SER A 5 -11.00 -5.71 -4.10
CA SER A 5 -11.15 -4.93 -5.33
C SER A 5 -10.40 -5.57 -6.50
N GLN A 6 -10.80 -5.27 -7.74
CA GLN A 6 -10.04 -5.70 -8.93
C GLN A 6 -8.59 -5.22 -8.86
N LYS A 7 -8.40 -3.95 -8.47
CA LYS A 7 -7.09 -3.34 -8.25
C LYS A 7 -6.19 -4.11 -7.28
N HIS A 8 -6.77 -4.64 -6.20
CA HIS A 8 -6.06 -5.50 -5.26
C HIS A 8 -5.59 -6.78 -5.94
N ARG A 9 -6.51 -7.48 -6.62
CA ARG A 9 -6.21 -8.73 -7.32
C ARG A 9 -5.11 -8.56 -8.37
N ASP A 10 -5.18 -7.48 -9.15
CA ASP A 10 -4.20 -7.16 -10.19
C ASP A 10 -2.82 -6.82 -9.62
N PHE A 11 -2.77 -6.30 -8.39
CA PHE A 11 -1.51 -6.00 -7.74
C PHE A 11 -0.84 -7.26 -7.18
N VAL A 12 -1.61 -8.12 -6.50
CA VAL A 12 -1.06 -9.31 -5.80
C VAL A 12 -0.81 -10.50 -6.72
N CYS A 13 -1.26 -10.49 -7.98
CA CYS A 13 -1.08 -11.60 -8.90
C CYS A 13 0.27 -11.62 -9.63
N GLU A 14 1.06 -10.55 -9.55
CA GLU A 14 2.36 -10.45 -10.22
C GLU A 14 3.38 -9.61 -9.41
N PRO A 15 4.70 -9.77 -9.66
CA PRO A 15 5.71 -8.90 -9.07
C PRO A 15 5.44 -7.43 -9.37
N MET A 16 5.63 -6.54 -8.38
CA MET A 16 5.20 -5.14 -8.52
C MET A 16 6.08 -4.31 -9.47
N GLY A 17 7.33 -4.68 -9.71
CA GLY A 17 8.26 -3.92 -10.59
C GLY A 17 8.26 -2.41 -10.28
N ASP A 18 8.24 -1.59 -11.33
CA ASP A 18 8.20 -0.11 -11.24
C ASP A 18 6.78 0.47 -11.30
N LYS A 19 5.76 -0.31 -10.89
CA LYS A 19 4.37 0.16 -10.82
C LYS A 19 4.27 1.43 -9.95
N PRO A 20 3.48 2.43 -10.35
CA PRO A 20 3.30 3.64 -9.57
C PRO A 20 2.56 3.34 -8.25
N VAL A 21 2.76 4.18 -7.24
CA VAL A 21 2.14 4.00 -5.91
C VAL A 21 0.61 3.92 -5.98
N THR A 22 0.02 4.61 -6.96
CA THR A 22 -1.41 4.61 -7.25
C THR A 22 -1.93 3.27 -7.75
N THR A 23 -1.11 2.24 -7.98
CA THR A 23 -1.59 0.88 -8.29
C THR A 23 -1.99 0.09 -7.05
N LEU A 24 -1.53 0.49 -5.86
CA LEU A 24 -1.87 -0.18 -4.61
C LEU A 24 -3.35 0.00 -4.26
N ALA A 25 -3.95 -1.07 -3.75
CA ALA A 25 -5.32 -1.00 -3.25
C ALA A 25 -5.39 0.02 -2.08
N GLY A 26 -6.48 0.79 -2.00
CA GLY A 26 -6.62 1.84 -1.00
C GLY A 26 -5.96 3.18 -1.35
N ILE A 27 -5.01 3.22 -2.30
CA ILE A 27 -4.35 4.45 -2.75
C ILE A 27 -5.04 4.97 -4.02
N GLY A 28 -5.86 6.01 -3.90
CA GLY A 28 -6.43 6.74 -5.05
C GLY A 28 -5.53 7.90 -5.49
N GLU A 29 -5.94 8.65 -6.52
CA GLU A 29 -5.15 9.78 -7.06
C GLU A 29 -4.79 10.81 -5.98
N VAL A 30 -5.75 11.23 -5.15
CA VAL A 30 -5.53 12.24 -4.10
C VAL A 30 -4.46 11.79 -3.08
N LEU A 31 -4.48 10.52 -2.68
CA LEU A 31 -3.45 10.00 -1.76
C LEU A 31 -2.14 9.76 -2.49
N GLY A 32 -2.21 9.31 -3.74
CA GLY A 32 -1.05 9.08 -4.60
C GLY A 32 -0.23 10.35 -4.82
N THR A 33 -0.88 11.47 -5.17
CA THR A 33 -0.18 12.75 -5.36
C THR A 33 0.53 13.20 -4.08
N LYS A 34 -0.10 13.08 -2.91
CA LYS A 34 0.54 13.41 -1.64
C LYS A 34 1.73 12.50 -1.33
N LEU A 35 1.61 11.21 -1.64
CA LEU A 35 2.70 10.25 -1.48
C LEU A 35 3.85 10.57 -2.44
N GLU A 36 3.56 10.87 -3.69
CA GLU A 36 4.53 11.31 -4.71
C GLU A 36 5.28 12.58 -4.28
N GLU A 37 4.58 13.58 -3.74
CA GLU A 37 5.19 14.80 -3.18
C GLU A 37 6.16 14.51 -2.03
N LEU A 38 5.94 13.42 -1.29
CA LEU A 38 6.80 12.94 -0.21
C LEU A 38 7.89 11.97 -0.69
N GLY A 39 7.99 11.72 -2.00
CA GLY A 39 8.98 10.82 -2.61
C GLY A 39 8.56 9.35 -2.68
N PHE A 40 7.30 9.02 -2.40
CA PHE A 40 6.73 7.68 -2.54
C PHE A 40 6.03 7.53 -3.89
N ASP A 41 6.75 7.71 -4.99
CA ASP A 41 6.22 7.67 -6.36
C ASP A 41 5.97 6.25 -6.88
N LYS A 42 6.75 5.27 -6.41
CA LYS A 42 6.63 3.85 -6.78
C LYS A 42 6.09 2.98 -5.65
N ALA A 43 5.39 1.92 -6.02
CA ALA A 43 4.84 0.95 -5.08
C ALA A 43 5.93 0.29 -4.20
N TYR A 44 7.14 0.05 -4.76
CA TYR A 44 8.25 -0.52 -4.00
C TYR A 44 8.80 0.43 -2.93
N VAL A 45 8.68 1.76 -3.10
CA VAL A 45 9.11 2.72 -2.09
C VAL A 45 8.18 2.65 -0.89
N LEU A 46 6.85 2.56 -1.14
CA LEU A 46 5.86 2.38 -0.09
C LEU A 46 6.00 1.01 0.60
N LEU A 47 6.30 -0.05 -0.17
CA LEU A 47 6.66 -1.35 0.39
C LEU A 47 7.87 -1.24 1.34
N GLY A 48 8.91 -0.49 0.97
CA GLY A 48 10.07 -0.26 1.82
C GLY A 48 9.68 0.28 3.20
N GLN A 49 8.80 1.28 3.25
CA GLN A 49 8.27 1.81 4.51
C GLN A 49 7.46 0.77 5.28
N PHE A 50 6.61 0.00 4.61
CA PHE A 50 5.86 -1.10 5.23
C PHE A 50 6.79 -2.15 5.87
N LEU A 51 7.93 -2.45 5.24
CA LEU A 51 8.93 -3.38 5.77
C LEU A 51 9.71 -2.81 6.95
N ILE A 52 10.04 -1.51 6.93
CA ILE A 52 10.65 -0.81 8.09
C ILE A 52 9.72 -0.88 9.31
N LEU A 53 8.42 -0.74 9.08
CA LEU A 53 7.37 -0.88 10.10
C LEU A 53 6.93 -2.34 10.32
N LYS A 54 7.83 -3.30 10.06
CA LYS A 54 7.67 -4.73 10.35
C LYS A 54 6.38 -5.36 9.82
N LYS A 55 5.95 -4.97 8.62
CA LYS A 55 4.74 -5.48 7.95
C LYS A 55 3.44 -5.14 8.72
N ASP A 56 3.37 -3.91 9.24
CA ASP A 56 2.23 -3.38 9.99
C ASP A 56 2.00 -4.06 11.34
N ASP A 57 3.10 -4.31 12.05
CA ASP A 57 3.08 -4.74 13.46
C ASP A 57 2.44 -3.62 14.31
N ASP A 58 1.54 -3.97 15.21
CA ASP A 58 0.76 -3.02 16.04
C ASP A 58 0.10 -1.86 15.24
N ASP A 59 -0.36 -2.11 14.01
CA ASP A 59 -1.01 -1.12 13.11
C ASP A 59 -0.14 0.12 12.76
N LEU A 60 1.18 0.05 13.00
CA LEU A 60 2.11 1.17 12.81
C LEU A 60 2.12 1.71 11.37
N PHE A 61 1.99 0.85 10.36
CA PHE A 61 1.97 1.31 8.97
C PHE A 61 0.65 2.00 8.64
N LYS A 62 -0.48 1.49 9.13
CA LYS A 62 -1.78 2.14 8.94
C LYS A 62 -1.83 3.51 9.62
N GLU A 63 -1.28 3.64 10.81
CA GLU A 63 -1.15 4.93 11.51
C GLU A 63 -0.24 5.89 10.75
N TRP A 64 0.95 5.42 10.36
CA TRP A 64 1.86 6.22 9.53
C TRP A 64 1.20 6.69 8.22
N LEU A 65 0.43 5.83 7.54
CA LEU A 65 -0.22 6.21 6.28
C LEU A 65 -1.32 7.28 6.50
N LYS A 66 -2.03 7.22 7.63
CA LYS A 66 -2.98 8.27 8.03
C LYS A 66 -2.26 9.60 8.24
N ASP A 67 -1.16 9.60 8.99
CA ASP A 67 -0.42 10.82 9.32
C ASP A 67 0.31 11.41 8.11
N CYS A 68 0.85 10.55 7.26
CA CYS A 68 1.66 10.90 6.10
C CYS A 68 0.83 11.53 4.97
N CYS A 69 -0.27 10.90 4.56
CA CYS A 69 -1.06 11.34 3.40
C CYS A 69 -2.55 11.60 3.68
N GLY A 70 -3.00 11.41 4.93
CA GLY A 70 -4.40 11.61 5.32
C GLY A 70 -5.30 10.47 4.87
N ALA A 71 -4.77 9.25 4.71
CA ALA A 71 -5.59 8.08 4.41
C ALA A 71 -6.61 7.84 5.52
N ASN A 72 -7.84 7.44 5.18
CA ASN A 72 -8.79 6.99 6.20
C ASN A 72 -8.54 5.52 6.59
N SER A 73 -9.19 5.06 7.67
CA SER A 73 -9.01 3.70 8.18
C SER A 73 -9.26 2.60 7.14
N ARG A 74 -10.24 2.79 6.23
CA ARG A 74 -10.53 1.81 5.17
C ARG A 74 -9.44 1.80 4.10
N GLN A 75 -8.94 2.96 3.71
CA GLN A 75 -7.85 3.07 2.73
C GLN A 75 -6.56 2.45 3.26
N ALA A 76 -6.23 2.73 4.52
CA ALA A 76 -5.08 2.15 5.21
C ALA A 76 -5.18 0.62 5.33
N GLU A 77 -6.36 0.10 5.71
CA GLU A 77 -6.61 -1.34 5.78
C GLU A 77 -6.41 -2.03 4.42
N LEU A 78 -6.98 -1.44 3.36
CA LEU A 78 -6.86 -1.99 2.00
C LEU A 78 -5.40 -1.99 1.53
N CYS A 79 -4.65 -0.91 1.79
CA CYS A 79 -3.24 -0.81 1.40
C CYS A 79 -2.37 -1.81 2.16
N SER A 80 -2.53 -1.88 3.49
CA SER A 80 -1.79 -2.82 4.34
C SER A 80 -2.07 -4.27 3.94
N THR A 81 -3.34 -4.64 3.74
CA THR A 81 -3.72 -5.99 3.31
C THR A 81 -3.13 -6.33 1.94
N CYS A 82 -3.17 -5.39 0.99
CA CYS A 82 -2.59 -5.55 -0.35
C CYS A 82 -1.08 -5.83 -0.29
N LEU A 83 -0.32 -5.05 0.49
CA LEU A 83 1.12 -5.24 0.67
C LEU A 83 1.44 -6.54 1.42
N LYS A 84 0.64 -6.91 2.42
CA LYS A 84 0.81 -8.13 3.21
C LYS A 84 0.58 -9.40 2.37
N GLU A 85 -0.46 -9.40 1.54
CA GLU A 85 -0.73 -10.50 0.61
C GLU A 85 0.37 -10.59 -0.45
N TRP A 86 0.78 -9.46 -1.05
CA TRP A 86 1.89 -9.44 -2.01
C TRP A 86 3.19 -9.99 -1.39
N CYS A 87 3.52 -9.57 -0.16
CA CYS A 87 4.69 -10.11 0.56
C CYS A 87 4.59 -11.63 0.73
N SER A 88 3.41 -12.15 1.09
CA SER A 88 3.21 -13.58 1.28
C SER A 88 3.40 -14.40 -0.01
N SER A 89 3.25 -13.77 -1.18
CA SER A 89 3.42 -14.42 -2.48
C SER A 89 4.82 -14.27 -3.08
N PHE A 90 5.53 -13.17 -2.80
CA PHE A 90 6.76 -12.80 -3.53
C PHE A 90 7.97 -12.47 -2.66
N LEU A 91 7.86 -12.47 -1.31
CA LEU A 91 8.94 -12.13 -0.37
C LEU A 91 9.06 -13.14 0.78
#